data_AF-A0A2X3GUH5-F1
#
_entry.id   AF-A0A2X3GUH5-F1
#
_cell.length_a   1.000
_cell.length_b   1.000
_cell.length_c   1.000
_cell.angle_alpha   90.00
_cell.angle_beta   90.00
_cell.angle_gamma   90.00
#
_symmetry.space_group_name_H-M   'P 1'
#
loop_
_entity.id
_entity.type
_entity.pdbx_description
1 polymer ?
#
loop_
_entity_poly.entity_id
_entity_poly.type
_entity_poly.pdbx_seq_one_letter_code
_entity_poly.pdbx_strand_id
1 'polypeptide(L)'
;MNTLNQLIDYYATNGAYVAEAFWRHFLMSIYGVLFASIVAIPLGIYIARKRRLANWVIQIANIIQTIPALAMLAVLMLIMGLGTNTVVLSLFLYSLLPILKIHIRVYKM
;
A
#
# COMPACT_ATOMS: atom_id res chain seq x y z
N MET A 1 -17.62 35.80 -9.35
CA MET A 1 -18.05 34.56 -8.65
C MET A 1 -16.88 34.10 -7.80
N ASN A 2 -17.06 34.04 -6.47
CA ASN A 2 -16.00 33.69 -5.54
C ASN A 2 -15.67 32.19 -5.64
N THR A 3 -14.39 31.84 -5.47
CA THR A 3 -13.90 30.44 -5.50
C THR A 3 -14.62 29.54 -4.51
N LEU A 4 -15.04 30.09 -3.36
CA LEU A 4 -15.83 29.39 -2.35
C LEU A 4 -17.21 28.95 -2.86
N ASN A 5 -17.87 29.79 -3.66
CA ASN A 5 -19.18 29.45 -4.22
C ASN A 5 -19.05 28.32 -5.25
N GLN A 6 -18.00 28.34 -6.07
CA GLN A 6 -17.71 27.27 -7.03
C GLN A 6 -17.44 25.92 -6.35
N LEU A 7 -16.75 25.93 -5.20
CA LEU A 7 -16.52 24.74 -4.39
C LEU A 7 -17.82 24.16 -3.83
N ILE A 8 -18.68 25.02 -3.27
CA ILE A 8 -19.98 24.61 -2.74
C ILE A 8 -20.87 24.05 -3.85
N ASP A 9 -20.94 24.72 -5.00
CA ASP A 9 -21.74 24.27 -6.15
C ASP A 9 -21.22 22.94 -6.72
N TYR A 10 -19.90 22.76 -6.79
CA TYR A 10 -19.29 21.52 -7.25
C TYR A 10 -19.62 20.34 -6.33
N TYR A 11 -19.49 20.51 -5.01
CA TYR A 11 -19.81 19.46 -4.05
C TYR A 11 -21.32 19.20 -3.94
N ALA A 12 -22.17 20.23 -4.06
CA ALA A 12 -23.62 20.05 -4.12
C ALA A 12 -24.05 19.23 -5.34
N THR A 13 -23.35 19.41 -6.46
CA THR A 13 -23.65 18.71 -7.73
C THR A 13 -22.99 17.33 -7.82
N ASN A 14 -21.75 17.19 -7.35
CA ASN A 14 -20.91 15.99 -7.55
C ASN A 14 -20.61 15.21 -6.26
N GLY A 15 -21.27 15.55 -5.14
CA GLY A 15 -21.00 14.93 -3.83
C GLY A 15 -21.10 13.40 -3.85
N ALA A 16 -22.06 12.85 -4.59
CA ALA A 16 -22.21 11.39 -4.77
C ALA A 16 -20.98 10.77 -5.46
N TYR A 17 -20.49 11.39 -6.54
CA TYR A 17 -19.31 10.93 -7.26
C TYR A 17 -18.04 10.99 -6.38
N VAL A 18 -17.88 12.08 -5.61
CA VAL A 18 -16.74 12.22 -4.69
C VAL A 18 -16.79 11.15 -3.59
N ALA A 19 -17.97 10.90 -3.01
CA ALA A 19 -18.15 9.86 -2.00
C ALA A 19 -17.87 8.45 -2.55
N GLU A 20 -18.33 8.15 -3.77
CA GLU A 20 -18.05 6.88 -4.43
C GLU A 20 -16.55 6.70 -4.72
N ALA A 21 -15.89 7.74 -5.23
CA ALA A 21 -14.45 7.71 -5.51
C ALA A 21 -13.62 7.51 -4.22
N PHE A 22 -14.01 8.19 -3.15
CA PHE A 22 -13.44 8.00 -1.82
C PHE A 22 -13.60 6.56 -1.35
N TRP A 23 -14.83 6.03 -1.40
CA TRP A 23 -15.12 4.67 -0.96
C TRP A 23 -14.33 3.64 -1.76
N ARG A 24 -14.22 3.84 -3.08
CA ARG A 24 -13.42 2.98 -3.95
C ARG A 24 -11.95 2.98 -3.54
N HIS A 25 -11.35 4.15 -3.31
CA HIS A 25 -9.95 4.24 -2.85
C HIS A 25 -9.74 3.66 -1.46
N PHE A 26 -10.68 3.89 -0.56
CA PHE A 26 -10.65 3.35 0.80
C PHE A 26 -10.67 1.82 0.80
N LEU A 27 -11.57 1.21 0.04
CA LEU A 27 -11.64 -0.25 -0.12
C LEU A 27 -10.36 -0.82 -0.76
N MET A 28 -9.82 -0.16 -1.80
CA MET A 28 -8.55 -0.59 -2.41
C MET A 28 -7.40 -0.62 -1.40
N SER A 29 -7.31 0.39 -0.54
CA SER A 29 -6.33 0.46 0.54
C SER A 29 -6.50 -0.67 1.55
N ILE A 30 -7.74 -0.90 2.02
CA ILE A 30 -8.05 -1.97 2.97
C ILE A 30 -7.64 -3.32 2.40
N TYR A 31 -8.05 -3.65 1.17
CA TYR A 31 -7.73 -4.95 0.57
C TYR A 31 -6.21 -5.14 0.42
N GLY A 32 -5.50 -4.11 -0.08
CA GLY A 32 -4.04 -4.17 -0.22
C GLY A 32 -3.33 -4.47 1.10
N VAL A 33 -3.68 -3.74 2.15
CA VAL A 33 -3.07 -3.90 3.49
C VAL A 33 -3.51 -5.21 4.15
N LEU A 34 -4.77 -5.62 4.01
CA LEU A 34 -5.30 -6.86 4.57
C LEU A 34 -4.55 -8.07 4.01
N PHE A 35 -4.45 -8.16 2.68
CA PHE A 35 -3.69 -9.23 2.03
C PHE A 35 -2.21 -9.19 2.40
N ALA A 36 -1.62 -7.99 2.46
CA ALA A 36 -0.22 -7.83 2.87
C ALA A 36 -0.02 -8.33 4.30
N SER A 37 -0.94 -8.02 5.21
CA SER A 37 -0.87 -8.43 6.61
C SER A 37 -0.98 -9.94 6.77
N ILE A 38 -1.94 -10.57 6.09
CA ILE A 38 -2.14 -12.03 6.11
C ILE A 38 -0.86 -12.78 5.70
N VAL A 39 -0.10 -12.24 4.75
CA VAL A 39 1.15 -12.86 4.26
C VAL A 39 2.36 -12.43 5.10
N ALA A 40 2.54 -11.14 5.35
CA ALA A 40 3.72 -10.57 6.01
C ALA A 40 3.82 -10.92 7.49
N ILE A 41 2.71 -11.03 8.21
CA ILE A 41 2.73 -11.38 9.64
C ILE A 41 3.35 -12.77 9.86
N PRO A 42 2.83 -13.86 9.27
CA PRO A 42 3.39 -15.20 9.48
C PRO A 42 4.83 -15.31 8.94
N LEU A 43 5.12 -14.72 7.77
CA LEU A 43 6.48 -14.69 7.23
C LEU A 43 7.45 -13.92 8.15
N GLY A 44 7.02 -12.78 8.67
CA GLY A 44 7.83 -11.95 9.57
C GLY A 44 8.18 -12.68 10.86
N ILE A 45 7.19 -13.34 11.47
CA ILE A 45 7.38 -14.17 12.68
C ILE A 45 8.32 -15.35 12.39
N TYR A 46 8.16 -16.03 11.25
CA TYR A 46 9.03 -17.16 10.88
C TYR A 46 10.48 -16.72 10.65
N ILE A 47 10.68 -15.61 9.92
CA ILE A 47 12.00 -15.07 9.61
C ILE A 47 12.70 -14.50 10.85
N ALA A 48 11.95 -13.95 11.81
CA ALA A 48 12.49 -13.40 13.06
C ALA A 48 13.37 -14.41 13.82
N ARG A 49 13.02 -15.69 13.78
CA ARG A 49 13.78 -16.77 14.45
C ARG A 49 15.15 -17.05 13.81
N LYS A 50 15.40 -16.59 12.58
CA LYS A 50 16.63 -16.85 11.82
C LYS A 50 17.45 -15.57 11.62
N ARG A 51 18.38 -15.31 12.55
CA ARG A 51 19.16 -14.05 12.65
C ARG A 51 19.83 -13.58 11.33
N ARG A 52 20.38 -14.50 10.53
CA ARG A 52 20.98 -14.16 9.21
C ARG A 52 19.93 -13.75 8.18
N LEU A 53 18.84 -14.51 8.06
CA LEU A 53 17.76 -14.22 7.11
C LEU A 53 17.02 -12.92 7.47
N ALA A 54 16.76 -12.69 8.75
CA ALA A 54 16.19 -11.45 9.25
C ALA A 54 16.98 -10.20 8.79
N ASN A 55 18.31 -10.24 8.91
CA ASN A 55 19.16 -9.12 8.49
C ASN A 55 19.11 -8.90 6.98
N TRP A 56 19.18 -9.96 6.18
CA TRP A 56 19.10 -9.88 4.71
C TRP A 56 17.75 -9.31 4.25
N VAL A 57 16.64 -9.82 4.80
CA VAL A 57 15.30 -9.37 4.44
C VAL A 57 15.10 -7.89 4.79
N ILE A 58 15.57 -7.44 5.96
CA ILE A 58 15.50 -6.02 6.35
C ILE A 58 16.32 -5.13 5.41
N GLN A 59 17.51 -5.56 4.98
CA GLN A 59 18.34 -4.79 4.06
C GLN A 59 17.68 -4.64 2.70
N ILE A 60 17.17 -5.74 2.12
CA ILE A 60 16.42 -5.71 0.86
C ILE A 60 15.19 -4.82 0.98
N ALA A 61 14.45 -4.94 2.09
CA ALA A 61 13.28 -4.11 2.35
C ALA A 61 13.62 -2.61 2.38
N ASN A 62 14.78 -2.23 2.94
CA ASN A 62 15.23 -0.84 2.94
C ASN A 62 15.57 -0.34 1.53
N ILE A 63 16.20 -1.17 0.69
CA ILE A 63 16.55 -0.81 -0.69
C ILE A 63 15.27 -0.61 -1.52
N ILE A 64 14.34 -1.57 -1.47
CA ILE A 64 13.09 -1.48 -2.25
C ILE A 64 12.23 -0.30 -1.78
N GLN A 65 12.20 0.00 -0.48
CA GLN A 65 11.45 1.15 0.05
C GLN A 65 11.99 2.52 -0.40
N THR A 66 13.19 2.58 -0.99
CA THR A 66 13.66 3.81 -1.64
C THR A 66 12.93 4.08 -2.96
N ILE A 67 12.31 3.07 -3.55
CA ILE A 67 11.48 3.21 -4.74
C ILE A 67 10.17 3.90 -4.33
N PRO A 68 9.84 5.06 -4.92
CA PRO A 68 8.61 5.75 -4.58
C PRO A 68 7.39 4.92 -5.04
N ALA A 69 6.34 4.92 -4.23
CA ALA A 69 5.12 4.15 -4.50
C ALA A 69 4.52 4.46 -5.88
N LEU A 70 4.60 5.73 -6.33
CA LEU A 70 4.14 6.15 -7.66
C LEU A 70 4.93 5.49 -8.80
N ALA A 71 6.25 5.32 -8.65
CA ALA A 71 7.06 4.65 -9.67
C ALA A 71 6.76 3.15 -9.74
N MET A 72 6.58 2.51 -8.59
CA MET A 72 6.17 1.12 -8.51
C MET A 72 4.81 0.90 -9.19
N LEU A 73 3.84 1.78 -8.91
CA LEU A 73 2.53 1.74 -9.55
C LEU A 73 2.66 1.92 -11.07
N ALA A 74 3.47 2.88 -11.54
CA ALA A 74 3.68 3.10 -12.97
C ALA A 74 4.25 1.84 -13.67
N VAL A 75 5.25 1.19 -13.07
CA VAL A 75 5.81 -0.07 -13.60
C VAL A 75 4.75 -1.17 -13.66
N LEU A 76 3.96 -1.33 -12.61
CA LEU A 76 2.89 -2.34 -12.58
C LEU A 76 1.78 -2.04 -13.60
N MET A 77 1.45 -0.76 -13.81
CA MET A 77 0.48 -0.34 -14.83
C MET A 77 0.96 -0.65 -16.24
N LEU A 78 2.26 -0.56 -16.53
CA LEU A 78 2.81 -0.95 -17.83
C LEU A 78 2.67 -2.46 -18.11
N ILE A 79 2.73 -3.30 -17.06
CA ILE A 79 2.72 -4.76 -17.20
C ILE A 79 1.30 -5.32 -17.14
N MET A 80 0.47 -4.85 -16.21
CA MET A 80 -0.87 -5.39 -15.93
C MET A 80 -2.00 -4.50 -16.49
N GLY A 81 -1.68 -3.30 -16.94
CA GLY A 81 -2.65 -2.30 -17.37
C GLY A 81 -3.24 -1.47 -16.23
N LEU A 82 -4.12 -0.54 -16.62
CA LEU A 82 -4.88 0.31 -15.71
C LEU A 82 -6.01 -0.49 -15.06
N GLY A 83 -6.11 -0.43 -13.73
CA GLY A 83 -7.22 -1.06 -13.04
C GLY A 83 -7.05 -1.14 -11.53
N THR A 84 -8.15 -1.45 -10.85
CA THR A 84 -8.20 -1.65 -9.40
C THR A 84 -7.24 -2.74 -8.93
N ASN A 85 -7.12 -3.84 -9.67
CA ASN A 85 -6.23 -4.94 -9.31
C ASN A 85 -4.76 -4.51 -9.27
N THR A 86 -4.32 -3.69 -10.22
CA THR A 86 -2.96 -3.15 -10.28
C THR A 86 -2.66 -2.26 -9.07
N VAL A 87 -3.61 -1.41 -8.68
CA VAL A 87 -3.50 -0.55 -7.50
C VAL A 87 -3.42 -1.38 -6.22
N VAL A 88 -4.31 -2.37 -6.07
CA VAL A 88 -4.32 -3.26 -4.91
C VAL A 88 -3.02 -4.06 -4.82
N LEU A 89 -2.48 -4.55 -5.93
CA LEU A 89 -1.19 -5.26 -5.95
C LEU A 89 -0.03 -4.33 -5.57
N SER A 90 -0.02 -3.10 -6.08
CA SER A 90 0.99 -2.11 -5.70
C SER A 90 0.95 -1.83 -4.20
N LEU A 91 -0.24 -1.62 -3.64
CA LEU A 91 -0.43 -1.41 -2.20
C LEU A 91 -0.01 -2.64 -1.40
N PHE A 92 -0.37 -3.84 -1.86
CA PHE A 92 0.05 -5.10 -1.26
C PHE A 92 1.57 -5.18 -1.15
N LEU A 93 2.29 -5.03 -2.25
CA LEU A 93 3.76 -5.14 -2.27
C LEU A 93 4.43 -4.04 -1.43
N TYR A 94 3.91 -2.82 -1.51
CA TYR A 94 4.43 -1.68 -0.76
C TYR A 94 4.21 -1.84 0.75
N SER A 95 3.06 -2.36 1.18
CA SER A 95 2.75 -2.61 2.59
C SER A 95 3.42 -3.88 3.12
N LEU A 96 3.72 -4.87 2.28
CA LEU A 96 4.34 -6.13 2.69
C LEU A 96 5.68 -5.93 3.40
N LEU A 97 6.58 -5.12 2.81
CA LEU A 97 7.94 -4.94 3.31
C LEU A 97 8.02 -4.22 4.67
N PRO A 98 7.31 -3.10 4.91
CA PRO A 98 7.20 -2.49 6.24
C PRO A 98 6.63 -3.44 7.29
N ILE A 99 5.56 -4.18 6.96
CA ILE A 99 4.92 -5.12 7.91
C ILE A 99 5.91 -6.23 8.29
N LEU A 100 6.58 -6.84 7.30
CA LEU A 100 7.65 -7.82 7.54
C LEU A 100 8.73 -7.27 8.46
N LYS A 101 9.23 -6.07 8.15
CA LYS A 101 10.31 -5.41 8.90
C LYS A 101 9.93 -5.13 10.35
N ILE A 102 8.69 -4.73 10.62
CA ILE A 102 8.18 -4.49 11.98
C ILE A 102 8.16 -5.81 12.75
N HIS A 103 7.56 -6.87 12.20
CA HIS A 103 7.43 -8.15 12.89
C HIS A 103 8.79 -8.81 13.13
N ILE A 104 9.71 -8.75 12.17
CA ILE A 104 11.07 -9.27 12.34
C ILE A 104 11.80 -8.53 13.49
N ARG A 105 11.61 -7.21 13.61
CA ARG A 105 12.26 -6.42 14.69
C ARG A 105 11.66 -6.70 16.05
N VAL A 106 10.33 -6.78 16.15
CA VAL A 106 9.61 -7.03 17.41
C VAL A 106 10.00 -8.38 18.02
N TYR A 107 10.06 -9.45 17.21
CA TYR A 107 10.38 -10.80 17.69
C TYR A 107 11.88 -11.11 17.78
N LYS A 108 12.73 -10.12 17.48
CA LYS A 108 14.20 -10.21 17.64
C LYS A 108 14.67 -9.56 18.95
N MET A 109 13.82 -8.75 19.59
CA MET A 109 14.00 -8.28 20.98
C MET A 109 13.68 -9.42 21.94
#